data_AF-A0A7K1X1M4-F1
#
_entry.id   AF-A0A7K1X1M4-F1
#
_cell.length_a   1.000
_cell.length_b   1.000
_cell.length_c   1.000
_cell.angle_alpha   90.00
_cell.angle_beta   90.00
_cell.angle_gamma   90.00
#
_symmetry.space_group_name_H-M   'P 1'
#
loop_
_entity.id
_entity.type
_entity.pdbx_description
1 polymer ?
#
loop_
_entity_poly.entity_id
_entity_poly.type
_entity_poly.pdbx_seq_one_letter_code
_entity_poly.pdbx_strand_id
1 'polypeptide(L)'
;MANYNRIKVADLETNQRDRILITNSSGELEFSDLTSALDLKTVNGESILGEGNIDLSNKQDISNQLEVNSSQTIPSSWYGKTVLFTSNCTITVPTSLPQSFIFNGITLPGVSVTWVTTAPHTWLFGVPSVTGEKQIFTFTKRGATNSILLLGV
;
A
#
# COMPACT_ATOMS: atom_id res chain seq x y z
N MET A 1 -22.49 25.36 44.61
CA MET A 1 -23.41 25.68 43.50
C MET A 1 -22.99 24.84 42.32
N ALA A 2 -23.91 24.10 41.70
CA ALA A 2 -23.59 23.35 40.49
C ALA A 2 -23.56 24.35 39.31
N ASN A 3 -22.43 24.42 38.61
CA ASN A 3 -22.37 25.12 37.33
C ASN A 3 -22.99 24.21 36.28
N TYR A 4 -24.08 24.67 35.68
CA TYR A 4 -24.73 23.99 34.56
C TYR A 4 -24.59 24.85 33.32
N ASN A 5 -24.36 24.20 32.17
CA ASN A 5 -24.37 24.87 30.88
C ASN A 5 -25.76 25.44 30.63
N ARG A 6 -25.83 26.69 30.19
CA ARG A 6 -27.09 27.35 29.87
C ARG A 6 -27.32 27.27 28.35
N ILE A 7 -28.36 26.56 27.95
CA ILE A 7 -28.84 26.51 26.56
C ILE A 7 -30.02 27.46 26.45
N LYS A 8 -29.96 28.48 25.60
CA LYS A 8 -31.10 29.33 25.27
C LYS A 8 -31.84 28.70 24.09
N VAL A 9 -33.16 28.83 24.05
CA VAL A 9 -33.97 28.31 22.93
C VAL A 9 -33.50 28.90 21.58
N ALA A 10 -33.09 30.17 21.56
CA ALA A 10 -32.51 30.83 20.40
C ALA A 10 -31.25 30.13 19.83
N ASP A 11 -30.48 29.44 20.68
CA ASP A 11 -29.27 28.69 20.29
C ASP A 11 -29.64 27.43 19.47
N LEU A 12 -30.90 26.95 19.57
CA LEU A 12 -31.45 25.82 18.82
C LEU A 12 -32.29 26.25 17.60
N GLU A 13 -32.72 27.51 17.55
CA GLU A 13 -33.55 28.05 16.46
C GLU A 13 -32.71 28.52 15.26
N THR A 14 -31.41 28.72 15.46
CA THR A 14 -30.48 29.09 14.38
C THR A 14 -29.52 27.93 14.13
N ASN A 15 -29.67 27.23 13.01
CA ASN A 15 -28.72 26.18 12.62
C ASN A 15 -27.67 26.75 11.67
N GLN A 16 -26.39 26.45 11.91
CA GLN A 16 -25.32 26.67 10.94
C GLN A 16 -24.94 25.30 10.34
N ARG A 17 -25.05 25.16 9.01
CA ARG A 17 -24.63 23.92 8.32
C ARG A 17 -23.17 23.63 8.63
N ASP A 18 -22.87 22.35 8.82
CA ASP A 18 -21.52 21.81 8.98
C ASP A 18 -20.74 22.33 10.21
N ARG A 19 -21.46 22.85 11.22
CA ARG A 19 -20.88 23.29 12.49
C ARG A 19 -21.46 22.54 13.66
N ILE A 20 -20.74 22.52 14.77
CA ILE A 20 -21.18 21.94 16.04
C ILE A 20 -21.37 23.03 17.10
N LEU A 21 -22.19 22.75 18.11
CA LEU A 21 -22.28 23.61 19.29
C LEU A 21 -21.26 23.13 20.32
N ILE A 22 -20.39 24.04 20.77
CA ILE A 22 -19.47 23.83 21.88
C ILE A 22 -19.80 24.79 23.01
N THR A 23 -19.35 24.47 24.23
CA THR A 23 -19.39 25.41 25.35
C THR A 23 -18.09 26.20 25.38
N ASN A 24 -18.17 27.52 25.35
CA ASN A 24 -17.01 28.40 25.42
C ASN A 24 -16.48 28.55 26.86
N SER A 25 -15.37 29.29 27.02
CA SER A 25 -14.74 29.52 28.32
C SER A 25 -15.62 30.25 29.35
N SER A 26 -16.69 30.91 28.90
CA SER A 26 -17.66 31.61 29.75
C SER A 26 -18.88 30.75 30.12
N GLY A 27 -18.96 29.51 29.62
CA GLY A 27 -20.06 28.60 29.88
C GLY A 27 -21.29 28.80 28.97
N GLU A 28 -21.15 29.56 27.88
CA GLU A 28 -22.20 29.77 26.87
C GLU A 28 -21.98 28.86 25.65
N LEU A 29 -23.05 28.56 24.91
CA LEU A 29 -22.96 27.80 23.66
C LEU A 29 -22.54 28.70 22.50
N GLU A 30 -21.64 28.21 21.65
CA GLU A 30 -21.24 28.85 20.40
C GLU A 30 -21.04 27.82 19.29
N PHE A 31 -21.18 28.27 18.03
CA PHE A 31 -20.89 27.45 16.86
C PHE A 31 -19.39 27.40 16.59
N SER A 32 -18.86 26.20 16.42
CA SER A 32 -17.47 25.97 16.06
C SER A 32 -17.35 24.93 14.95
N ASP A 33 -16.25 25.01 14.20
CA ASP A 33 -15.93 24.02 13.18
C ASP A 33 -15.46 22.74 13.87
N LEU A 34 -15.94 21.58 13.40
CA LEU A 34 -15.65 20.27 14.00
C LEU A 34 -14.14 20.04 14.19
N THR A 35 -13.34 20.49 13.22
CA THR A 35 -11.88 20.35 13.18
C THR A 35 -11.14 21.27 14.14
N SER A 36 -11.78 22.36 14.57
CA SER A 36 -11.22 23.32 15.54
C SER A 36 -11.63 23.01 16.98
N ALA A 37 -12.73 22.26 17.14
CA ALA A 37 -13.32 21.94 18.42
C ALA A 37 -12.93 20.56 18.99
N LEU A 38 -12.50 19.62 18.13
CA LEU A 38 -12.05 18.29 18.56
C LEU A 38 -10.57 18.09 18.29
N ASP A 39 -9.86 17.53 19.28
CA ASP A 39 -8.51 17.00 19.10
C ASP A 39 -8.55 15.70 18.29
N LEU A 40 -8.54 15.82 16.97
CA LEU A 40 -8.39 14.68 16.07
C LEU A 40 -6.93 14.22 16.08
N LYS A 41 -6.71 12.91 16.21
CA LYS A 41 -5.36 12.34 16.16
C LYS A 41 -4.74 12.53 14.77
N THR A 42 -3.43 12.78 14.74
CA THR A 42 -2.62 12.78 13.52
C THR A 42 -2.09 11.38 13.22
N VAL A 43 -1.64 11.14 11.98
CA VAL A 43 -0.84 9.96 11.65
C VAL A 43 0.62 10.40 11.57
N ASN A 44 1.43 9.98 12.54
CA ASN A 44 2.85 10.35 12.63
C ASN A 44 3.11 11.88 12.65
N GLY A 45 2.20 12.67 13.24
CA GLY A 45 2.33 14.13 13.27
C GLY A 45 1.72 14.83 12.05
N GLU A 46 1.31 14.10 11.03
CA GLU A 46 0.68 14.67 9.83
C GLU A 46 -0.83 14.86 10.01
N SER A 47 -1.33 16.01 9.54
CA SER A 47 -2.76 16.31 9.52
C SER A 47 -3.52 15.28 8.68
N ILE A 48 -4.62 14.75 9.22
CA ILE A 48 -5.57 13.93 8.47
C ILE A 48 -6.70 14.77 7.84
N LEU A 49 -6.64 16.09 8.00
CA LEU A 49 -7.59 17.04 7.48
C LEU A 49 -7.10 17.56 6.13
N GLY A 50 -7.91 17.42 5.09
CA GLY A 50 -7.61 17.88 3.73
C GLY A 50 -8.44 17.15 2.69
N GLU A 51 -8.37 17.61 1.45
CA GLU A 51 -8.93 16.87 0.30
C GLU A 51 -8.00 15.71 -0.06
N GLY A 52 -8.51 14.48 -0.09
CA GLY A 52 -7.74 13.31 -0.49
C GLY A 52 -8.05 12.05 0.31
N ASN A 53 -7.54 10.92 -0.16
CA ASN A 53 -7.61 9.64 0.53
C ASN A 53 -6.29 9.34 1.23
N ILE A 54 -6.33 8.58 2.32
CA ILE A 54 -5.14 7.91 2.83
C ILE A 54 -4.80 6.78 1.86
N ASP A 55 -3.92 7.06 0.89
CA ASP A 55 -3.47 6.10 -0.10
C ASP A 55 -2.36 5.20 0.48
N LEU A 56 -2.70 3.93 0.70
CA LEU A 56 -1.80 2.87 1.18
C LEU A 56 -1.39 1.90 0.08
N SER A 57 -1.75 2.15 -1.18
CA SER A 57 -1.48 1.25 -2.31
C SER A 57 0.01 0.88 -2.46
N ASN A 58 0.90 1.78 -2.06
CA ASN A 58 2.36 1.61 -2.13
C ASN A 58 3.00 1.10 -0.82
N LYS A 59 2.21 0.73 0.20
CA LYS A 59 2.73 0.14 1.44
C LYS A 59 2.74 -1.40 1.36
N GLN A 60 3.64 -2.02 2.12
CA GLN A 60 3.68 -3.46 2.27
C GLN A 60 2.49 -3.90 3.12
N ASP A 61 1.55 -4.61 2.51
CA ASP A 61 0.43 -5.20 3.21
C ASP A 61 0.88 -6.57 3.74
N ILE A 62 1.13 -6.63 5.04
CA ILE A 62 1.62 -7.84 5.73
C ILE A 62 0.52 -8.92 5.76
N SER A 63 -0.75 -8.55 5.52
CA SER A 63 -1.88 -9.48 5.44
C SER A 63 -2.15 -9.97 4.00
N ASN A 64 -1.59 -9.31 2.98
CA ASN A 64 -1.77 -9.66 1.57
C ASN A 64 -0.45 -10.08 0.92
N GLN A 65 0.17 -11.13 1.46
CA GLN A 65 1.20 -11.88 0.72
C GLN A 65 0.58 -12.35 -0.61
N LEU A 66 1.29 -12.12 -1.72
CA LEU A 66 0.74 -12.43 -3.02
C LEU A 66 1.05 -13.87 -3.40
N GLU A 67 0.03 -14.73 -3.45
CA GLU A 67 0.19 -16.10 -3.86
C GLU A 67 0.13 -16.28 -5.37
N VAL A 68 1.00 -17.16 -5.87
CA VAL A 68 1.09 -17.53 -7.27
C VAL A 68 1.02 -19.05 -7.38
N ASN A 69 -0.07 -19.53 -7.94
CA ASN A 69 -0.39 -20.94 -8.10
C ASN A 69 -0.50 -21.39 -9.57
N SER A 70 -0.21 -20.49 -10.52
CA SER A 70 -0.25 -20.80 -11.95
C SER A 70 0.77 -19.98 -12.74
N SER A 71 1.15 -20.48 -13.91
CA SER A 71 1.95 -19.75 -14.89
C SER A 71 1.27 -18.44 -15.28
N GLN A 72 2.03 -17.34 -15.28
CA GLN A 72 1.51 -16.02 -15.62
C GLN A 72 2.62 -15.05 -16.01
N THR A 73 2.23 -13.94 -16.60
CA THR A 73 3.09 -12.77 -16.80
C THR A 73 3.15 -11.95 -15.52
N ILE A 74 4.32 -11.42 -15.16
CA ILE A 74 4.49 -10.57 -13.98
C ILE A 74 3.63 -9.29 -14.14
N PRO A 75 2.61 -9.06 -13.29
CA PRO A 75 1.86 -7.82 -13.28
C PRO A 75 2.57 -6.74 -12.46
N SER A 76 2.24 -5.48 -12.71
CA SER A 76 2.80 -4.33 -11.98
C SER A 76 2.49 -4.36 -10.48
N SER A 77 1.43 -5.07 -10.06
CA SER A 77 1.03 -5.21 -8.66
C SER A 77 2.05 -5.96 -7.78
N TRP A 78 3.02 -6.65 -8.37
CA TRP A 78 4.08 -7.33 -7.61
C TRP A 78 5.15 -6.35 -7.11
N TYR A 79 5.18 -5.12 -7.60
CA TYR A 79 6.18 -4.12 -7.22
C TYR A 79 6.25 -3.93 -5.70
N GLY A 80 7.43 -4.16 -5.13
CA GLY A 80 7.72 -4.03 -3.71
C GLY A 80 7.05 -5.09 -2.82
N LYS A 81 6.42 -6.12 -3.41
CA LYS A 81 5.75 -7.19 -2.65
C LYS A 81 6.67 -8.39 -2.40
N THR A 82 6.27 -9.21 -1.45
CA THR A 82 6.75 -10.59 -1.32
C THR A 82 5.75 -11.50 -2.04
N VAL A 83 6.25 -12.29 -2.99
CA VAL A 83 5.46 -13.21 -3.83
C VAL A 83 5.73 -14.64 -3.38
N LEU A 84 4.68 -15.37 -3.01
CA LEU A 84 4.74 -16.75 -2.57
C LEU A 84 4.29 -17.69 -3.69
N PHE A 85 5.21 -18.53 -4.17
CA PHE A 85 4.91 -19.54 -5.18
C PHE A 85 4.45 -20.82 -4.50
N THR A 86 3.21 -21.22 -4.79
CA THR A 86 2.53 -22.36 -4.16
C THR A 86 2.30 -23.53 -5.13
N SER A 87 2.69 -23.37 -6.41
CA SER A 87 2.64 -24.44 -7.42
C SER A 87 3.71 -24.26 -8.48
N ASN A 88 4.09 -25.36 -9.14
CA ASN A 88 5.02 -25.34 -10.26
C ASN A 88 4.48 -24.45 -11.38
N CYS A 89 5.27 -23.48 -11.82
CA CYS A 89 4.80 -22.51 -12.81
C CYS A 89 5.93 -21.94 -13.67
N THR A 90 5.53 -21.37 -14.80
CA THR A 90 6.38 -20.56 -15.66
C THR A 90 5.99 -19.10 -15.51
N ILE A 91 6.94 -18.27 -15.10
CA ILE A 91 6.75 -16.83 -14.92
C ILE A 91 7.43 -16.08 -16.05
N THR A 92 6.63 -15.25 -16.74
CA THR A 92 7.09 -14.48 -17.89
C THR A 92 7.26 -13.02 -17.53
N VAL A 93 8.44 -12.47 -17.79
CA VAL A 93 8.69 -11.02 -17.72
C VAL A 93 7.92 -10.36 -18.88
N PRO A 94 7.04 -9.38 -18.61
CA PRO A 94 6.31 -8.67 -19.65
C PRO A 94 7.24 -7.82 -20.54
N THR A 95 6.71 -7.30 -21.63
CA THR A 95 7.40 -6.35 -22.52
C THR A 95 7.70 -5.01 -21.85
N SER A 96 6.99 -4.66 -20.77
CA SER A 96 7.19 -3.42 -20.02
C SER A 96 7.03 -3.65 -18.52
N LEU A 97 7.93 -3.06 -17.75
CA LEU A 97 7.88 -3.00 -16.29
C LEU A 97 8.26 -1.58 -15.83
N PRO A 98 7.74 -1.11 -14.68
CA PRO A 98 8.17 0.13 -14.04
C PRO A 98 9.69 0.24 -13.90
N GLN A 99 10.20 1.47 -13.89
CA GLN A 99 11.63 1.69 -13.62
C GLN A 99 11.95 1.21 -12.19
N SER A 100 13.10 0.57 -12.02
CA SER A 100 13.53 0.01 -10.73
C SER A 100 12.54 -0.99 -10.11
N PHE A 101 11.74 -1.68 -10.94
CA PHE A 101 10.79 -2.68 -10.47
C PHE A 101 11.49 -3.81 -9.72
N ILE A 102 11.02 -4.14 -8.52
CA ILE A 102 11.62 -5.15 -7.66
C ILE A 102 10.54 -5.93 -6.91
N PHE A 103 10.76 -7.22 -6.69
CA PHE A 103 10.01 -8.01 -5.72
C PHE A 103 10.88 -9.12 -5.13
N ASN A 104 10.50 -9.61 -3.95
CA ASN A 104 11.12 -10.79 -3.35
C ASN A 104 10.20 -12.00 -3.57
N GLY A 105 10.77 -13.13 -3.96
CA GLY A 105 10.03 -14.37 -4.16
C GLY A 105 10.39 -15.44 -3.14
N ILE A 106 9.42 -16.28 -2.80
CA ILE A 106 9.58 -17.45 -1.93
C ILE A 106 8.91 -18.65 -2.60
N THR A 107 9.60 -19.78 -2.70
CA THR A 107 9.02 -21.04 -3.21
C THR A 107 8.70 -21.99 -2.06
N LEU A 108 7.48 -22.52 -2.00
CA LEU A 108 7.11 -23.54 -1.02
C LEU A 108 7.73 -24.93 -1.30
N PRO A 109 7.65 -25.89 -0.37
CA PRO A 109 8.08 -27.26 -0.61
C PRO A 109 7.41 -27.88 -1.84
N GLY A 110 8.16 -28.60 -2.67
CA GLY A 110 7.71 -29.22 -3.91
C GLY A 110 7.45 -28.25 -5.08
N VAL A 111 7.73 -26.96 -4.91
CA VAL A 111 7.51 -25.92 -5.92
C VAL A 111 8.78 -25.57 -6.68
N SER A 112 8.67 -25.42 -7.98
CA SER A 112 9.72 -24.94 -8.89
C SER A 112 9.18 -23.86 -9.83
N VAL A 113 10.01 -22.86 -10.11
CA VAL A 113 9.64 -21.72 -10.97
C VAL A 113 10.60 -21.62 -12.14
N THR A 114 10.04 -21.70 -13.36
CA THR A 114 10.77 -21.47 -14.60
C THR A 114 10.58 -20.03 -15.05
N TRP A 115 11.65 -19.38 -15.52
CA TRP A 115 11.64 -17.97 -15.87
C TRP A 115 11.80 -17.74 -17.37
N VAL A 116 10.97 -16.87 -17.91
CA VAL A 116 10.99 -16.49 -19.33
C VAL A 116 11.05 -14.98 -19.44
N THR A 117 11.88 -14.44 -20.31
CA THR A 117 11.88 -13.01 -20.65
C THR A 117 11.23 -12.75 -21.98
N THR A 118 10.52 -11.63 -22.09
CA THR A 118 10.04 -11.08 -23.37
C THR A 118 10.89 -9.88 -23.76
N ALA A 119 11.22 -9.75 -25.05
CA ALA A 119 11.87 -8.55 -25.57
C ALA A 119 11.03 -7.29 -25.22
N PRO A 120 11.68 -6.16 -24.88
CA PRO A 120 13.10 -5.89 -25.02
C PRO A 120 13.95 -6.33 -23.82
N HIS A 121 13.37 -6.97 -22.80
CA HIS A 121 14.07 -7.36 -21.59
C HIS A 121 15.07 -8.50 -21.82
N THR A 122 16.21 -8.41 -21.13
CA THR A 122 17.27 -9.42 -21.16
C THR A 122 17.76 -9.72 -19.76
N TRP A 123 18.12 -10.98 -19.50
CA TRP A 123 18.76 -11.37 -18.25
C TRP A 123 20.20 -10.84 -18.21
N LEU A 124 20.52 -10.08 -17.16
CA LEU A 124 21.83 -9.43 -17.03
C LEU A 124 22.98 -10.44 -16.90
N PHE A 125 22.75 -11.55 -16.22
CA PHE A 125 23.76 -12.57 -15.93
C PHE A 125 23.52 -13.87 -16.71
N GLY A 126 22.84 -13.77 -17.85
CA GLY A 126 22.42 -14.94 -18.64
C GLY A 126 21.10 -15.53 -18.16
N VAL A 127 20.55 -16.48 -18.93
CA VAL A 127 19.27 -17.13 -18.60
C VAL A 127 19.40 -17.83 -17.25
N PRO A 128 18.54 -17.52 -16.26
CA PRO A 128 18.62 -18.13 -14.95
C PRO A 128 18.23 -19.61 -14.99
N SER A 129 18.76 -20.38 -14.05
CA SER A 129 18.26 -21.72 -13.73
C SER A 129 16.83 -21.65 -13.21
N VAL A 130 16.15 -22.81 -13.23
CA VAL A 130 14.88 -22.98 -12.53
C VAL A 130 15.11 -22.71 -11.04
N THR A 131 14.29 -21.85 -10.45
CA THR A 131 14.29 -21.68 -8.99
C THR A 131 13.62 -22.91 -8.37
N GLY A 132 14.38 -23.66 -7.58
CA GLY A 132 13.89 -24.85 -6.88
C GLY A 132 13.02 -24.51 -5.66
N GLU A 133 12.63 -25.54 -4.90
CA GLU A 133 11.80 -25.38 -3.70
C GLU A 133 12.56 -24.76 -2.53
N LYS A 134 11.81 -24.18 -1.57
CA LYS A 134 12.33 -23.62 -0.31
C LYS A 134 13.42 -22.54 -0.48
N GLN A 135 13.41 -21.82 -1.60
CA GLN A 135 14.30 -20.69 -1.86
C GLN A 135 13.67 -19.34 -1.52
N ILE A 136 14.54 -18.36 -1.25
CA ILE A 136 14.21 -16.93 -1.24
C ILE A 136 15.10 -16.26 -2.29
N PHE A 137 14.49 -15.49 -3.17
CA PHE A 137 15.20 -14.81 -4.26
C PHE A 137 14.70 -13.38 -4.45
N THR A 138 15.46 -12.58 -5.18
CA THR A 138 15.08 -11.22 -5.56
C THR A 138 15.06 -11.09 -7.08
N PHE A 139 13.96 -10.57 -7.61
CA PHE A 139 13.83 -10.18 -9.01
C PHE A 139 13.92 -8.65 -9.11
N THR A 140 14.76 -8.14 -10.00
CA THR A 140 14.96 -6.69 -10.18
C THR A 140 15.07 -6.31 -11.65
N LYS A 141 14.29 -5.32 -12.10
CA LYS A 141 14.58 -4.54 -13.31
C LYS A 141 15.48 -3.36 -12.95
N ARG A 142 16.65 -3.25 -13.58
CA ARG A 142 17.62 -2.20 -13.23
C ARG A 142 17.24 -0.85 -13.83
N GLY A 143 16.67 0.04 -13.00
CA GLY A 143 16.37 1.42 -13.37
C GLY A 143 15.56 1.54 -14.67
N ALA A 144 15.99 2.46 -15.53
CA ALA A 144 15.41 2.66 -16.87
C ALA A 144 15.89 1.64 -17.93
N THR A 145 16.75 0.69 -17.58
CA THR A 145 17.29 -0.29 -18.53
C THR A 145 16.36 -1.48 -18.76
N ASN A 146 16.64 -2.26 -19.81
CA ASN A 146 15.97 -3.52 -20.10
C ASN A 146 16.59 -4.73 -19.38
N SER A 147 17.58 -4.51 -18.51
CA SER A 147 18.26 -5.60 -17.81
C SER A 147 17.45 -6.07 -16.61
N ILE A 148 17.24 -7.38 -16.55
CA ILE A 148 16.59 -8.10 -15.45
C ILE A 148 17.64 -8.90 -14.68
N LEU A 149 17.55 -8.85 -13.36
CA LEU A 149 18.34 -9.63 -12.43
C LEU A 149 17.42 -10.58 -11.71
N LEU A 150 17.87 -11.81 -11.54
CA LEU A 150 17.27 -12.80 -10.67
C LEU A 150 18.40 -13.40 -9.82
N LEU A 151 18.37 -13.15 -8.52
CA LEU A 151 19.47 -13.47 -7.59
C LEU A 151 18.94 -14.33 -6.43
N GLY A 152 19.76 -15.26 -5.94
CA GLY A 152 19.37 -16.20 -4.89
C GLY A 152 18.56 -17.40 -5.41
N VAL A 153 18.83 -17.81 -6.65
CA VAL A 153 18.14 -18.92 -7.35
C VAL A 153 19.03 -20.12 -7.56
#